data_AF-A0A1B0C068-F1
#
_entry.id   AF-A0A1B0C068-F1
#
_cell.length_a   1.000
_cell.length_b   1.000
_cell.length_c   1.000
_cell.angle_alpha   90.00
_cell.angle_beta   90.00
_cell.angle_gamma   90.00
#
_symmetry.space_group_name_H-M   'P 1'
#
loop_
_entity.id
_entity.type
_entity.pdbx_description
1 polymer ?
#
loop_
_entity_poly.entity_id
_entity_poly.type
_entity_poly.pdbx_seq_one_letter_code
_entity_poly.pdbx_strand_id
1 'polypeptide(L)'
;MEAVRNQEQVFVNLMRRFKYLEKMFEEEMKQILVFIKSFTPGERIKLTLMPALTLCNGSVPPNVLLVLDNGHLIKDGIDLDFL
;
A
#
# COMPACT_ATOMS: atom_id res chain seq x y z
N MET A 1 -4.05 -15.34 4.27
CA MET A 1 -4.90 -14.36 3.55
C MET A 1 -6.06 -13.87 4.40
N GLU A 2 -6.79 -14.74 5.11
CA GLU A 2 -7.96 -14.37 5.91
C GLU A 2 -7.66 -13.33 7.01
N ALA A 3 -6.54 -13.46 7.72
CA ALA A 3 -6.11 -12.47 8.72
C ALA A 3 -5.88 -11.07 8.12
N VAL A 4 -5.31 -10.97 6.91
CA VAL A 4 -5.04 -9.69 6.23
C VAL A 4 -6.35 -9.05 5.76
N ARG A 5 -7.31 -9.85 5.28
CA ARG A 5 -8.66 -9.37 4.93
C ARG A 5 -9.42 -8.87 6.16
N ASN A 6 -9.31 -9.56 7.29
CA ASN A 6 -9.94 -9.11 8.54
C ASN A 6 -9.34 -7.77 9.01
N GLN A 7 -8.03 -7.58 8.88
CA GLN A 7 -7.38 -6.31 9.18
C GLN A 7 -7.84 -5.21 8.21
N GLU A 8 -7.90 -5.50 6.91
CA GLU A 8 -8.40 -4.57 5.89
C GLU A 8 -9.82 -4.09 6.20
N GLN A 9 -10.73 -4.98 6.57
CA GLN A 9 -12.09 -4.62 6.97
C GLN A 9 -12.14 -3.68 8.18
N VAL A 10 -11.23 -3.83 9.15
CA VAL A 10 -11.16 -2.91 10.29
C VAL A 10 -10.80 -1.50 9.82
N PHE A 11 -9.81 -1.35 8.94
CA PHE A 11 -9.45 -0.06 8.37
C PHE A 11 -10.58 0.55 7.53
N VAL A 12 -11.24 -0.25 6.69
CA VAL A 12 -12.40 0.18 5.89
C VAL A 12 -13.51 0.73 6.79
N ASN A 13 -13.84 0.01 7.87
CA ASN A 13 -14.88 0.43 8.80
C ASN A 13 -14.50 1.71 9.56
N LEU A 14 -13.23 1.87 9.94
CA LEU A 14 -12.72 3.08 10.58
C LEU A 14 -12.77 4.29 9.64
N MET A 15 -12.27 4.15 8.41
CA MET A 15 -12.27 5.21 7.39
C MET A 15 -13.68 5.63 6.98
N ARG A 16 -14.63 4.68 6.92
CA ARG A 16 -16.04 4.97 6.68
C ARG A 16 -16.65 5.85 7.77
N ARG A 17 -16.23 5.68 9.03
CA ARG A 17 -16.71 6.45 10.18
C ARG A 17 -15.95 7.77 10.38
N PHE A 18 -14.67 7.79 10.05
CA PHE A 18 -13.76 8.90 10.30
C PHE A 18 -13.01 9.28 9.01
N LYS A 19 -13.61 10.18 8.22
CA LYS A 19 -13.11 10.53 6.88
C LYS A 19 -11.71 11.15 6.83
N TYR A 20 -11.26 11.80 7.90
CA TYR A 20 -9.90 12.31 7.98
C TYR A 20 -8.84 11.20 7.98
N LEU A 21 -9.21 9.98 8.39
CA LEU A 21 -8.32 8.82 8.36
C LEU A 21 -8.01 8.36 6.94
N GLU A 22 -8.88 8.62 5.96
CA GLU A 22 -8.62 8.24 4.56
C GLU A 22 -7.37 8.95 4.03
N LYS A 23 -7.25 10.26 4.30
CA LYS A 23 -6.08 11.04 3.89
C LYS A 23 -4.82 10.61 4.63
N MET A 24 -4.91 10.38 5.95
CA MET A 24 -3.78 9.89 6.73
C MET A 24 -3.32 8.51 6.25
N PHE A 25 -4.26 7.62 5.95
CA PHE A 25 -3.96 6.29 5.43
C PHE A 25 -3.30 6.37 4.06
N GLU A 26 -3.79 7.23 3.15
CA GLU A 26 -3.16 7.47 1.85
C GLU A 26 -1.70 7.96 1.99
N GLU A 27 -1.44 8.90 2.90
CA GLU A 27 -0.10 9.44 3.16
C GLU A 27 0.86 8.38 3.72
N GLU A 28 0.43 7.59 4.69
CA GLU A 28 1.21 6.49 5.25
C GLU A 28 1.50 5.40 4.20
N MET A 29 0.53 5.08 3.35
CA MET A 29 0.71 4.12 2.26
C MET A 29 1.78 4.59 1.28
N LYS A 30 1.79 5.88 0.93
CA LYS A 30 2.86 6.46 0.09
C LYS A 30 4.23 6.35 0.76
N GLN A 31 4.33 6.65 2.06
CA GLN A 31 5.58 6.51 2.81
C GLN A 31 6.10 5.08 2.78
N ILE A 32 5.24 4.11 3.06
CA ILE A 32 5.58 2.68 3.03
C ILE A 32 6.14 2.28 1.64
N LEU A 33 5.51 2.74 0.55
CA LEU A 33 5.97 2.46 -0.81
C LEU A 33 7.32 3.11 -1.14
N VAL A 34 7.62 4.31 -0.61
CA VAL A 34 8.97 4.91 -0.74
C VAL A 34 10.03 4.04 -0.06
N PHE A 35 9.73 3.54 1.14
CA PHE A 35 10.68 2.76 1.93
C PHE A 35 10.75 1.28 1.56
N ILE A 36 10.08 0.86 0.47
CA ILE A 36 9.99 -0.54 0.09
C ILE A 36 11.37 -1.20 -0.16
N LYS A 37 12.35 -0.42 -0.61
CA LYS A 37 13.74 -0.85 -0.82
C LYS A 37 14.42 -1.32 0.46
N SER A 38 13.99 -0.83 1.62
CA SER A 38 14.56 -1.18 2.92
C SER A 38 14.15 -2.58 3.41
N PHE A 39 13.15 -3.20 2.77
CA PHE A 39 12.63 -4.51 3.16
C PHE A 39 13.25 -5.65 2.34
N THR A 40 13.34 -6.82 2.96
CA THR A 40 13.79 -8.04 2.26
C THR A 40 12.75 -8.49 1.21
N PRO A 41 13.13 -9.26 0.18
CA PRO A 41 12.19 -9.72 -0.85
C PRO A 41 10.97 -10.47 -0.28
N GLY A 42 11.16 -11.28 0.77
CA GLY A 42 10.07 -12.00 1.43
C GLY A 42 9.11 -11.09 2.21
N GLU A 43 9.60 -9.97 2.74
CA GLU A 43 8.78 -8.96 3.41
C GLU A 43 8.03 -8.10 2.40
N ARG A 44 8.66 -7.76 1.26
CA ARG A 44 8.02 -7.02 0.16
C ARG A 44 6.75 -7.72 -0.34
N ILE A 45 6.79 -9.04 -0.55
CA ILE A 45 5.61 -9.81 -0.95
C ILE A 45 4.48 -9.69 0.08
N LYS A 46 4.79 -9.81 1.37
CA LYS A 46 3.78 -9.66 2.44
C LYS A 46 3.23 -8.24 2.50
N LEU A 47 4.09 -7.25 2.28
CA LEU A 47 3.77 -5.83 2.31
C LEU A 47 2.95 -5.40 1.09
N THR A 48 3.08 -6.08 -0.06
CA THR A 48 2.31 -5.81 -1.30
C THR A 48 0.85 -6.24 -1.19
N LEU A 49 0.56 -7.27 -0.38
CA LEU A 49 -0.79 -7.83 -0.23
C LEU A 49 -1.81 -6.83 0.34
N MET A 50 -1.41 -6.04 1.34
CA MET A 50 -2.33 -5.10 2.00
C MET A 50 -2.70 -3.91 1.08
N PRO A 51 -1.74 -3.22 0.43
CA PRO A 51 -2.01 -2.23 -0.63
C PRO A 51 -2.83 -2.78 -1.79
N ALA A 52 -2.55 -3.98 -2.27
CA ALA A 52 -3.33 -4.58 -3.34
C ALA A 52 -4.80 -4.75 -2.95
N LEU A 53 -5.08 -5.22 -1.74
CA LEU A 53 -6.46 -5.38 -1.25
C LEU A 53 -7.18 -4.03 -1.08
N THR A 54 -6.52 -3.03 -0.50
CA THR A 54 -7.14 -1.71 -0.27
C THR A 54 -7.38 -0.93 -1.56
N LEU A 55 -6.52 -1.12 -2.58
CA LEU A 55 -6.73 -0.61 -3.94
C LEU A 55 -7.92 -1.31 -4.61
N CYS A 56 -7.97 -2.64 -4.57
CA CYS A 56 -9.07 -3.42 -5.14
C CYS A 56 -10.44 -3.08 -4.53
N ASN A 57 -10.48 -2.76 -3.24
CA ASN A 57 -11.71 -2.36 -2.54
C ASN A 57 -12.00 -0.84 -2.64
N GLY A 58 -11.17 -0.07 -3.35
CA GLY A 58 -11.36 1.37 -3.55
C GLY A 58 -11.19 2.22 -2.28
N SER A 59 -10.59 1.66 -1.22
CA SER A 59 -10.33 2.38 0.03
C SER A 59 -9.17 3.36 -0.09
N VAL A 60 -8.28 3.13 -1.06
CA VAL A 60 -7.17 4.00 -1.41
C VAL A 60 -7.20 4.27 -2.90
N PRO A 61 -7.05 5.54 -3.35
CA PRO A 61 -6.99 5.84 -4.76
C PRO A 61 -5.73 5.25 -5.43
N PRO A 62 -5.78 4.84 -6.72
CA PRO A 62 -4.63 4.30 -7.43
C PRO A 62 -3.44 5.27 -7.58
N ASN A 63 -3.65 6.56 -7.34
CA ASN A 63 -2.62 7.60 -7.37
C ASN A 63 -1.44 7.32 -6.41
N VAL A 64 -1.63 6.50 -5.37
CA VAL A 64 -0.55 6.13 -4.43
C VAL A 64 0.56 5.34 -5.11
N LEU A 65 0.24 4.60 -6.18
CA LEU A 65 1.22 3.82 -6.94
C LEU A 65 2.15 4.70 -7.77
N LEU A 66 1.81 5.98 -8.01
CA LEU A 66 2.69 6.92 -8.71
C LEU A 66 4.01 7.16 -7.95
N VAL A 67 4.04 6.87 -6.65
CA VAL A 67 5.28 6.92 -5.86
C VAL A 67 6.30 5.88 -6.29
N LEU A 68 5.85 4.79 -6.94
CA LEU A 68 6.71 3.74 -7.49
C LEU A 68 7.40 4.18 -8.79
N ASP A 69 6.88 5.19 -9.49
CA ASP A 69 7.52 5.84 -10.65
C ASP A 69 8.72 6.72 -10.25
N ASN A 70 9.36 6.39 -9.14
CA ASN A 70 10.54 7.08 -8.67
C ASN A 70 11.78 6.44 -9.28
N GLY A 71 12.61 7.24 -9.94
CA GLY A 71 13.77 6.76 -10.69
C GLY A 71 14.79 5.95 -9.88
N HIS A 72 14.76 5.98 -8.55
CA HIS A 72 15.58 5.08 -7.72
C HIS A 72 14.98 3.68 -7.57
N LEU A 73 13.65 3.52 -7.55
CA LEU A 73 12.97 2.22 -7.49
C LEU A 73 12.99 1.53 -8.86
N ILE A 74 12.80 2.32 -9.93
CA ILE A 74 12.85 1.84 -11.32
C ILE A 74 14.24 1.28 -11.66
N LYS A 75 15.31 1.95 -11.22
CA LYS A 75 16.69 1.50 -11.47
C LYS A 75 17.00 0.15 -10.82
N ASP A 76 16.35 -0.15 -9.71
CA ASP A 76 16.55 -1.39 -8.96
C ASP A 76 15.55 -2.49 -9.37
N GLY A 77 14.61 -2.18 -10.28
CA GLY A 77 13.55 -3.10 -10.74
C GLY A 77 12.51 -3.46 -9.67
N ILE A 78 12.44 -2.69 -8.58
CA ILE A 78 11.53 -2.95 -7.44
C ILE A 78 10.11 -2.46 -7.76
N ASP A 79 9.97 -1.54 -8.69
CA ASP A 79 8.70 -1.11 -9.27
C ASP A 79 7.92 -2.26 -9.91
N LEU A 80 8.63 -3.17 -10.61
CA LEU A 80 8.05 -4.35 -11.25
C LEU A 80 7.59 -5.42 -10.25
N ASP A 81 8.17 -5.47 -9.05
CA ASP A 81 7.71 -6.40 -7.99
C ASP A 81 6.27 -6.07 -7.52
N PHE A 82 5.75 -4.88 -7.86
CA PHE A 82 4.46 -4.36 -7.43
C PHE A 82 3.39 -4.27 -8.53
N LEU A 83 3.77 -4.44 -9.81
CA LEU A 83 2.91 -4.40 -11.00
C LEU A 83 2.38 -5.79 -11.36
#